data_AF-X1KMC7-F1
#
_entry.id   AF-X1KMC7-F1
#
_cell.length_a   1.000
_cell.length_b   1.000
_cell.length_c   1.000
_cell.angle_alpha   90.00
_cell.angle_beta   90.00
_cell.angle_gamma   90.00
#
_symmetry.space_group_name_H-M   'P 1'
#
loop_
_entity.id
_entity.type
_entity.pdbx_description
1 polymer ?
#
loop_
_entity_poly.entity_id
_entity_poly.type
_entity_poly.pdbx_seq_one_letter_code
_entity_poly.pdbx_strand_id
1 'polypeptide(L)'
;GIKGIGPKIALKLLKKYSSLEGVIQYEKNNYDFTKLTPKLVQNIRKIFLLPEVNGTIGTLCWNPPNKGQVIDLLCKDHHLNLERVNNNVDKVIKNFYACRKFFKTNNCNSTLVQTTLNIPDRQKIK
;
A
#
# COMPACT_ATOMS: atom_id res chain seq x y z
N GLY A 1 -6.16 -17.18 -8.30
CA GLY A 1 -5.67 -18.00 -7.17
C GLY A 1 -5.93 -19.47 -7.44
N ILE A 2 -5.47 -20.37 -6.58
CA ILE A 2 -5.70 -21.82 -6.69
C ILE A 2 -6.87 -22.21 -5.79
N LYS A 3 -7.82 -23.00 -6.32
CA LYS A 3 -8.98 -23.46 -5.55
C LYS A 3 -8.52 -24.32 -4.36
N GLY A 4 -9.07 -24.07 -3.18
CA GLY A 4 -8.70 -24.80 -1.95
C GLY A 4 -7.45 -24.28 -1.24
N ILE A 5 -6.71 -23.32 -1.82
CA ILE A 5 -5.58 -22.67 -1.17
C ILE A 5 -5.97 -21.24 -0.78
N GLY A 6 -6.37 -21.07 0.49
CA GLY A 6 -6.59 -19.77 1.11
C GLY A 6 -5.31 -19.18 1.74
N PRO A 7 -5.36 -17.96 2.30
CA PRO A 7 -4.18 -17.27 2.83
C PRO A 7 -3.42 -18.04 3.91
N LYS A 8 -4.14 -18.67 4.86
CA LYS A 8 -3.54 -19.47 5.95
C LYS A 8 -2.78 -20.69 5.41
N ILE A 9 -3.37 -21.39 4.43
CA ILE A 9 -2.78 -22.58 3.83
C ILE A 9 -1.61 -22.17 2.93
N ALA A 10 -1.77 -21.13 2.11
CA ALA A 10 -0.71 -20.59 1.26
C ALA A 10 0.55 -20.27 2.06
N LEU A 11 0.40 -19.57 3.20
CA LEU A 11 1.52 -19.24 4.07
C LEU A 11 2.19 -20.49 4.66
N LYS A 12 1.40 -21.49 5.07
CA LYS A 12 1.92 -22.77 5.61
C LYS A 12 2.73 -23.52 4.57
N LEU A 13 2.22 -23.62 3.34
CA LEU A 13 2.90 -24.30 2.23
C LEU A 13 4.20 -23.59 1.83
N LEU A 14 4.17 -22.27 1.70
CA LEU A 14 5.36 -21.49 1.39
C LEU A 14 6.44 -21.58 2.48
N LYS A 15 6.06 -21.58 3.76
CA LYS A 15 7.03 -21.79 4.85
C LYS A 15 7.64 -23.21 4.83
N LYS A 16 6.87 -24.22 4.45
CA LYS A 16 7.32 -25.62 4.43
C LYS A 16 8.26 -25.90 3.25
N TYR A 17 7.93 -25.38 2.07
CA TYR A 17 8.64 -25.72 0.83
C TYR A 17 9.52 -24.59 0.28
N SER A 18 9.56 -23.43 0.94
CA SER A 18 10.37 -22.23 0.68
C SER A 18 10.17 -21.54 -0.68
N SER A 19 9.72 -22.26 -1.70
CA SER A 19 9.54 -21.78 -3.07
C SER A 19 8.18 -22.23 -3.62
N LEU A 20 7.66 -21.48 -4.59
CA LEU A 20 6.42 -21.84 -5.27
C LEU A 20 6.60 -23.13 -6.08
N GLU A 21 7.76 -23.29 -6.71
CA GLU A 21 8.17 -24.47 -7.45
C GLU A 21 8.16 -25.72 -6.56
N GLY A 22 8.71 -25.60 -5.34
CA GLY A 22 8.65 -26.66 -4.33
C GLY A 22 7.21 -27.02 -3.97
N VAL A 23 6.34 -26.03 -3.75
CA VAL A 23 4.92 -26.28 -3.48
C VAL A 23 4.27 -27.04 -4.64
N ILE A 24 4.48 -26.60 -5.89
CA ILE A 24 3.91 -27.28 -7.07
C ILE A 24 4.41 -28.73 -7.16
N GLN A 25 5.70 -28.97 -6.93
CA GLN A 25 6.29 -30.30 -7.04
C GLN A 25 5.75 -31.28 -5.98
N TYR A 26 5.63 -30.84 -4.73
CA TYR A 26 5.23 -31.71 -3.61
C TYR A 26 3.72 -31.79 -3.39
N GLU A 27 2.94 -30.78 -3.80
CA GLU A 27 1.50 -30.71 -3.55
C GLU A 27 0.65 -30.94 -4.81
N LYS A 28 1.25 -31.30 -5.96
CA LYS A 28 0.54 -31.53 -7.24
C LYS A 28 -0.63 -32.52 -7.18
N ASN A 29 -0.61 -33.44 -6.21
CA ASN A 29 -1.67 -34.43 -6.03
C ASN A 29 -2.84 -33.91 -5.18
N ASN A 30 -2.60 -32.86 -4.37
CA ASN A 30 -3.58 -32.32 -3.43
C ASN A 30 -4.32 -31.09 -3.99
N TYR A 31 -3.69 -30.36 -4.91
CA TYR A 31 -4.25 -29.15 -5.51
C TYR A 31 -3.98 -29.10 -7.01
N ASP A 32 -4.88 -28.44 -7.74
CA ASP A 32 -4.74 -28.22 -9.17
C ASP A 32 -3.84 -27.01 -9.49
N PHE A 33 -2.63 -27.31 -9.97
CA PHE A 33 -1.66 -26.31 -10.45
C PHE A 33 -1.57 -26.25 -11.98
N THR A 34 -2.44 -26.91 -12.73
CA THR A 34 -2.34 -27.01 -14.21
C THR A 34 -2.29 -25.64 -14.90
N LYS A 35 -2.99 -24.65 -14.34
CA LYS A 35 -3.03 -23.27 -14.85
C LYS A 35 -1.76 -22.46 -14.55
N LEU A 36 -0.91 -22.92 -13.62
CA LEU A 36 0.35 -22.27 -13.23
C LEU A 36 1.49 -22.77 -14.11
N THR A 37 1.60 -22.18 -15.30
CA THR A 37 2.75 -22.42 -16.17
C THR A 37 3.98 -21.64 -15.69
N PRO A 38 5.22 -22.14 -15.92
CA PRO A 38 6.44 -21.42 -15.53
C PRO A 38 6.51 -19.99 -16.09
N LYS A 39 6.06 -19.80 -17.34
CA LYS A 39 6.00 -18.48 -17.99
C LYS A 39 5.03 -17.53 -17.28
N LEU A 40 3.87 -18.02 -16.85
CA LEU A 40 2.91 -17.23 -16.09
C LEU A 40 3.48 -16.81 -14.74
N VAL A 41 4.11 -17.74 -14.01
CA VAL A 41 4.75 -17.46 -12.72
C VAL A 41 5.83 -16.39 -12.88
N GLN A 42 6.67 -16.51 -13.91
CA GLN A 42 7.73 -15.54 -14.20
C GLN A 42 7.16 -14.15 -14.50
N ASN A 43 6.11 -14.06 -15.32
CA ASN A 43 5.45 -12.80 -15.64
C ASN A 43 4.86 -12.13 -14.39
N ILE A 44 4.18 -12.91 -13.55
CA ILE A 44 3.62 -12.42 -12.29
C ILE A 44 4.74 -11.91 -11.38
N ARG A 45 5.83 -12.68 -11.21
CA ARG A 45 7.00 -12.25 -10.43
C ARG A 45 7.58 -10.95 -10.97
N LYS A 46 7.69 -10.79 -12.29
CA LYS A 46 8.18 -9.55 -12.91
C LYS A 46 7.31 -8.36 -12.51
N ILE A 47 5.98 -8.47 -12.57
CA ILE A 47 5.06 -7.38 -12.17
C ILE A 47 5.28 -6.97 -10.71
N PHE A 48 5.46 -7.95 -9.80
CA PHE A 48 5.60 -7.67 -8.37
C PHE A 48 7.01 -7.24 -7.95
N LEU A 49 8.06 -7.79 -8.56
CA LEU A 49 9.45 -7.50 -8.20
C LEU A 49 10.04 -6.34 -8.98
N LEU A 50 9.59 -6.14 -10.22
CA LEU A 50 10.05 -5.10 -11.14
C LEU A 50 8.84 -4.34 -11.70
N PRO A 51 8.05 -3.67 -10.84
CA PRO A 51 6.95 -2.85 -11.32
C PRO A 51 7.50 -1.68 -12.14
N GLU A 52 6.82 -1.37 -13.24
CA GLU A 52 7.08 -0.15 -13.99
C GLU A 52 6.58 1.03 -13.17
N VAL A 53 7.52 1.75 -12.54
CA VAL A 53 7.25 2.93 -11.72
C VAL A 53 7.89 4.15 -12.34
N ASN A 54 7.17 5.27 -12.30
CA ASN A 54 7.71 6.55 -12.74
C ASN A 54 8.74 7.02 -11.69
N GLY A 55 10.03 6.85 -12.00
CA GLY A 55 11.14 7.28 -11.14
C GLY A 55 11.30 8.80 -11.07
N THR A 56 10.67 9.54 -11.97
CA THR A 56 10.71 11.01 -12.03
C THR A 56 9.45 11.59 -11.40
N ILE A 57 9.22 11.33 -10.11
CA ILE A 57 8.24 12.09 -9.36
C ILE A 57 8.89 13.42 -8.93
N GLY A 58 8.25 14.54 -9.21
CA GLY A 58 8.71 15.85 -8.72
C GLY A 58 8.67 15.93 -7.19
N THR A 59 9.09 17.05 -6.63
CA THR A 59 9.00 17.30 -5.18
C THR A 59 7.54 17.21 -4.72
N LEU A 60 7.24 16.27 -3.81
CA LEU A 60 5.92 16.17 -3.19
C LEU A 60 5.71 17.35 -2.23
N CYS A 61 4.77 18.22 -2.54
CA CYS A 61 4.47 19.41 -1.74
C CYS A 61 3.02 19.40 -1.27
N TRP A 62 2.80 19.72 0.00
CA TRP A 62 1.47 19.93 0.57
C TRP A 62 1.14 21.42 0.56
N ASN A 63 0.22 21.82 -0.32
CA ASN A 63 -0.24 23.20 -0.45
C ASN A 63 -1.38 23.51 0.55
N PRO A 64 -1.55 24.78 0.95
CA PRO A 64 -2.67 25.19 1.78
C PRO A 64 -4.02 24.83 1.13
N PRO A 65 -4.94 24.19 1.87
CA PRO A 65 -6.27 23.88 1.36
C PRO A 65 -7.08 25.15 1.06
N ASN A 66 -7.74 25.19 -0.11
CA ASN A 66 -8.63 26.28 -0.50
C ASN A 66 -10.07 25.97 -0.05
N LYS A 67 -10.53 26.65 1.02
CA LYS A 67 -11.87 26.47 1.58
C LYS A 67 -12.99 26.68 0.56
N GLY A 68 -12.90 27.76 -0.22
CA GLY A 68 -13.94 28.15 -1.17
C GLY A 68 -14.12 27.11 -2.27
N GLN A 69 -13.02 26.67 -2.89
CA GLN A 69 -13.07 25.64 -3.93
C GLN A 69 -13.60 24.29 -3.41
N VAL A 70 -13.26 23.92 -2.17
CA VAL A 70 -13.75 22.68 -1.57
C VAL A 70 -15.26 22.76 -1.30
N ILE A 71 -15.75 23.88 -0.77
CA ILE A 71 -17.18 24.09 -0.54
C ILE A 71 -17.93 24.11 -1.86
N ASP A 72 -17.39 24.80 -2.87
CA ASP A 72 -18.01 24.86 -4.20
C ASP A 72 -18.13 23.47 -4.82
N LEU A 73 -17.04 22.71 -4.90
CA LEU A 73 -17.05 21.35 -5.44
C LEU A 73 -18.03 20.44 -4.67
N LEU A 74 -17.97 20.43 -3.34
CA LEU A 74 -18.73 19.48 -2.53
C LEU A 74 -20.21 19.86 -2.36
N CYS A 75 -20.52 21.15 -2.25
CA CYS A 75 -21.89 21.61 -2.00
C CYS A 75 -22.61 22.03 -3.27
N LYS A 76 -21.94 22.66 -4.24
CA LYS A 76 -22.58 23.04 -5.52
C LYS A 76 -22.65 21.86 -6.47
N ASP A 77 -21.54 21.15 -6.69
CA ASP A 77 -21.50 20.08 -7.71
C ASP A 77 -22.00 18.74 -7.16
N HIS A 78 -21.75 18.45 -5.88
CA HIS A 78 -22.11 17.17 -5.25
C HIS A 78 -23.25 17.26 -4.23
N HIS A 79 -23.88 18.43 -4.07
CA HIS A 79 -25.06 18.67 -3.22
C HIS A 79 -24.94 18.17 -1.77
N LEU A 80 -23.73 18.18 -1.21
CA LEU A 80 -23.51 17.83 0.19
C LEU A 80 -23.99 18.94 1.12
N ASN A 81 -24.37 18.56 2.34
CA ASN A 81 -24.80 19.50 3.37
C ASN A 81 -23.70 20.53 3.68
N LEU A 82 -23.99 21.81 3.41
CA LEU A 82 -23.08 22.93 3.53
C LEU A 82 -22.53 23.09 4.95
N GLU A 83 -23.40 23.04 5.96
CA GLU A 83 -22.99 23.19 7.35
C GLU A 83 -22.00 22.09 7.76
N ARG A 84 -22.30 20.84 7.38
CA ARG A 84 -21.43 19.70 7.65
C ARG A 84 -20.09 19.85 6.93
N VAL A 85 -20.08 20.23 5.66
CA VAL A 85 -18.84 20.42 4.89
C VAL A 85 -18.01 21.53 5.50
N ASN A 86 -18.62 22.69 5.77
CA ASN A 86 -17.96 23.86 6.33
C ASN A 86 -17.25 23.53 7.66
N ASN A 87 -17.97 22.89 8.59
CA ASN A 87 -17.42 22.48 9.89
C ASN A 87 -16.24 21.51 9.78
N ASN A 88 -16.24 20.62 8.78
CA ASN A 88 -15.14 19.68 8.57
C ASN A 88 -13.94 20.33 7.87
N VAL A 89 -14.19 21.20 6.89
CA VAL A 89 -13.13 21.93 6.19
C VAL A 89 -12.37 22.82 7.16
N ASP A 90 -13.04 23.50 8.09
CA ASP A 90 -12.38 24.32 9.11
C ASP A 90 -11.45 23.51 10.03
N LYS A 91 -11.88 22.29 10.40
CA LYS A 91 -11.03 21.37 11.17
C LYS A 91 -9.79 20.95 10.38
N VAL A 92 -9.95 20.63 9.09
CA VAL A 92 -8.83 20.25 8.21
C VAL A 92 -7.83 21.41 8.07
N ILE A 93 -8.31 22.63 7.83
CA ILE A 93 -7.46 23.82 7.68
C ILE A 93 -6.67 24.07 8.97
N LYS A 94 -7.35 24.02 10.12
CA LYS A 94 -6.71 24.18 11.43
C LYS A 94 -5.60 23.15 11.65
N ASN A 95 -5.89 21.88 11.37
CA ASN A 95 -4.93 20.79 11.52
C ASN A 95 -3.76 20.91 10.54
N PHE A 96 -4.02 21.32 9.30
CA PHE A 96 -2.99 21.55 8.29
C PHE A 96 -1.95 22.57 8.79
N TYR A 97 -2.39 23.72 9.30
CA TYR A 97 -1.48 24.74 9.82
C TYR A 97 -0.78 24.32 11.11
N ALA A 98 -1.45 23.58 11.99
CA ALA A 98 -0.83 23.01 13.19
C ALA A 98 0.31 22.05 12.82
N CYS A 99 0.06 21.11 11.91
CA CYS A 99 1.09 20.19 11.39
C CYS A 99 2.22 20.96 10.70
N ARG A 100 1.90 21.92 9.83
CA ARG A 100 2.91 22.73 9.14
C ARG A 100 3.79 23.51 10.12
N LYS A 101 3.23 24.07 11.20
CA LYS A 101 3.99 24.73 12.26
C LYS A 101 4.90 23.73 12.99
N PHE A 102 4.37 22.57 13.37
CA PHE A 102 5.13 21.50 14.01
C PHE A 102 6.34 21.05 13.17
N PHE A 103 6.13 20.78 11.88
CA PHE A 103 7.21 20.34 10.99
C PHE A 103 8.22 21.45 10.67
N LYS A 104 7.81 22.72 10.66
CA LYS A 104 8.75 23.85 10.52
C LYS A 104 9.62 24.06 11.75
N THR A 105 9.06 23.88 12.95
CA THR A 105 9.78 24.05 14.21
C THR A 105 10.70 22.87 14.50
N ASN A 106 10.31 21.65 14.14
CA ASN A 106 11.06 20.42 14.39
C ASN A 106 11.77 19.93 13.13
N ASN A 107 12.79 20.67 12.66
CA ASN A 107 13.64 20.26 11.52
C ASN A 107 13.97 18.75 11.56
N CYS A 108 13.58 18.06 10.50
CA CYS A 108 13.55 16.62 10.28
C CYS A 108 14.68 15.78 10.93
N ASN A 109 14.35 15.05 12.00
CA ASN A 109 14.97 13.75 12.32
C ASN A 109 13.97 12.59 12.13
N SER A 110 12.88 12.80 11.40
CA SER A 110 12.01 11.72 10.96
C SER A 110 12.55 11.21 9.64
N THR A 111 13.44 10.21 9.71
CA THR A 111 13.59 9.30 8.59
C THR A 111 12.18 8.82 8.27
N LEU A 112 11.68 9.15 7.07
CA LEU A 112 10.45 8.56 6.53
C LEU A 112 10.72 7.07 6.31
N VAL A 113 10.87 6.30 7.40
CA VAL A 113 11.00 4.86 7.33
C VAL A 113 9.59 4.35 7.09
N GLN A 114 9.30 3.99 5.85
CA GLN A 114 8.31 2.94 5.64
C GLN A 114 8.83 1.70 6.38
N THR A 115 8.32 1.45 7.58
CA THR A 115 8.70 0.29 8.42
C THR A 115 8.40 -1.04 7.72
N THR A 116 7.70 -1.02 6.59
CA THR A 116 7.37 -2.18 5.77
C THR A 116 8.55 -2.73 4.96
N LEU A 117 9.64 -1.96 4.77
CA LEU A 117 10.84 -2.43 4.07
C LEU A 117 11.97 -2.89 5.01
N ASN A 118 11.91 -2.51 6.30
CA ASN A 118 12.84 -2.97 7.32
C ASN A 118 12.22 -4.13 8.11
N ILE A 119 11.94 -5.24 7.44
CA ILE A 119 11.83 -6.53 8.14
C ILE A 119 13.29 -6.95 8.38
N PRO A 120 13.84 -6.89 9.60
CA PRO A 120 15.13 -7.52 9.85
C PRO A 120 14.95 -9.00 9.48
N ASP A 121 15.89 -9.52 8.69
CA ASP A 121 15.98 -10.93 8.36
C ASP A 121 15.56 -11.75 9.57
N ARG A 122 14.54 -12.60 9.40
CA ARG A 122 14.22 -13.64 10.38
C ARG A 122 15.42 -14.58 10.42
N GLN A 123 16.47 -14.18 11.11
CA GLN A 123 17.53 -15.07 11.50
C GLN A 123 16.93 -16.02 12.54
N LYS A 124 16.85 -17.29 12.13
CA LYS A 124 16.93 -18.48 12.97
C LYS A 124 16.03 -18.48 14.21
N ILE A 125 14.81 -19.00 14.02
CA ILE A 125 14.20 -19.79 15.10
C ILE A 125 14.66 -21.22 14.83
N LYS A 126 15.54 -21.71 15.72
CA LYS A 126 15.98 -23.10 15.81
C LYS A 126 14.80 -24.04 16.02
#